data_AF-A0A316MW69-F1
#
_entry.id   AF-A0A316MW69-F1
#
_cell.length_a   1.000
_cell.length_b   1.000
_cell.length_c   1.000
_cell.angle_alpha   90.00
_cell.angle_beta   90.00
_cell.angle_gamma   90.00
#
_symmetry.space_group_name_H-M   'P 1'
#
loop_
_entity.id
_entity.type
_entity.pdbx_description
1 polymer ?
#
loop_
_entity_poly.entity_id
_entity_poly.type
_entity_poly.pdbx_seq_one_letter_code
_entity_poly.pdbx_strand_id
1 'polypeptide(L)'
;MKFKQHVPVQVSESFWLCALLTMTGGFLDVYTYVTRGQVFANAQTGNIVLLGLNIAEGHIRESLYYLLPIAAFALGILFVEWIRARFREYSQLHWRQIVVFLEALLLLLPAFMVSGAWDTQVNILISFVCAVQVESFRKVRGQNIATTMCTGNLRTATEQIFYYLHSHDAETGRRILGYYEMVLFFILGAAAGAVLTAQFAEKSILFCSAMLGVAFFSMFMKEV
;
A
#
# COMPACT_ATOMS: atom_id res chain seq x y z
N MET A 1 -34.81 -18.09 8.12
CA MET A 1 -33.49 -18.05 8.79
C MET A 1 -32.43 -18.34 7.74
N LYS A 2 -31.72 -17.30 7.23
CA LYS A 2 -30.58 -17.51 6.32
C LYS A 2 -29.35 -17.78 7.18
N PHE A 3 -28.78 -18.97 7.06
CA PHE A 3 -27.50 -19.30 7.68
C PHE A 3 -26.44 -18.30 7.18
N LYS A 4 -25.89 -17.46 8.08
CA LYS A 4 -24.66 -16.70 7.82
C LYS A 4 -23.55 -17.74 7.62
N GLN A 5 -23.29 -18.11 6.37
CA GLN A 5 -22.10 -18.86 5.99
C GLN A 5 -20.89 -18.05 6.48
N HIS A 6 -20.16 -18.59 7.45
CA HIS A 6 -18.83 -18.11 7.79
C HIS A 6 -17.94 -18.44 6.59
N VAL A 7 -17.79 -17.47 5.68
CA VAL A 7 -16.80 -17.56 4.61
C VAL A 7 -15.45 -17.64 5.34
N PRO A 8 -14.68 -18.73 5.19
CA PRO A 8 -13.38 -18.83 5.83
C PRO A 8 -12.53 -17.64 5.38
N VAL A 9 -12.02 -16.87 6.34
CA VAL A 9 -11.12 -15.75 6.06
C VAL A 9 -9.93 -16.33 5.31
N GLN A 10 -9.73 -15.87 4.07
CA GLN A 10 -8.61 -16.31 3.27
C GLN A 10 -7.33 -15.80 3.97
N VAL A 11 -6.28 -16.62 4.09
CA VAL A 11 -5.00 -16.24 4.75
C VAL A 11 -4.44 -14.93 4.19
N SER A 12 -4.68 -14.65 2.90
CA SER A 12 -4.32 -13.39 2.24
C SER A 12 -5.16 -12.16 2.65
N GLU A 13 -6.15 -12.34 3.51
CA GLU A 13 -6.95 -11.30 4.17
C GLU A 13 -6.69 -11.31 5.69
N SER A 14 -5.70 -12.07 6.15
CA SER A 14 -5.25 -12.06 7.54
C SER A 14 -4.84 -10.65 7.93
N PHE A 15 -5.27 -10.24 9.11
CA PHE A 15 -5.00 -8.91 9.63
C PHE A 15 -3.49 -8.62 9.73
N TRP A 16 -2.70 -9.58 10.19
CA TRP A 16 -1.27 -9.40 10.38
C TRP A 16 -0.54 -9.20 9.06
N LEU A 17 -0.90 -9.97 8.04
CA LEU A 17 -0.40 -9.78 6.69
C LEU A 17 -0.73 -8.37 6.20
N CYS A 18 -2.01 -7.98 6.25
CA CYS A 18 -2.43 -6.67 5.78
C CYS A 18 -1.77 -5.52 6.57
N ALA A 19 -1.59 -5.67 7.88
CA ALA A 19 -0.88 -4.69 8.72
C ALA A 19 0.59 -4.53 8.31
N LEU A 20 1.30 -5.63 7.97
CA LEU A 20 2.67 -5.57 7.44
C LEU A 20 2.72 -4.83 6.09
N LEU A 21 1.81 -5.17 5.17
CA LEU A 21 1.71 -4.50 3.86
C LEU A 21 1.41 -2.99 4.02
N THR A 22 0.54 -2.64 4.97
CA THR A 22 0.18 -1.27 5.31
C THR A 22 1.34 -0.49 5.90
N MET A 23 2.07 -1.10 6.83
CA MET A 23 3.26 -0.51 7.42
C MET A 23 4.35 -0.29 6.36
N THR A 24 4.56 -1.25 5.45
CA THR A 24 5.46 -1.08 4.29
C THR A 24 5.01 0.08 3.39
N GLY A 25 3.72 0.22 3.13
CA GLY A 25 3.18 1.33 2.33
C GLY A 25 3.48 2.71 2.93
N GLY A 26 3.28 2.85 4.24
CA GLY A 26 3.60 4.09 4.96
C GLY A 26 5.10 4.40 4.99
N PHE A 27 5.94 3.37 5.18
CA PHE A 27 7.39 3.52 5.10
C PHE A 27 7.79 4.00 3.70
N LEU A 28 7.36 3.31 2.64
CA LEU A 28 7.72 3.65 1.27
C LEU A 28 7.36 5.10 0.91
N ASP A 29 6.22 5.62 1.38
CA ASP A 29 5.86 7.03 1.18
C ASP A 29 6.87 8.01 1.77
N VAL A 30 7.30 7.78 3.01
CA VAL A 30 8.30 8.64 3.65
C VAL A 30 9.67 8.45 3.01
N TYR A 31 10.04 7.20 2.68
CA TYR A 31 11.30 6.89 2.01
C TYR A 31 11.42 7.65 0.68
N THR A 32 10.43 7.56 -0.21
CA THR A 32 10.47 8.25 -1.50
C THR A 32 10.38 9.76 -1.33
N TYR A 33 9.58 10.24 -0.37
CA TYR A 33 9.46 11.68 -0.15
C TYR A 33 10.80 12.29 0.33
N VAL A 34 11.48 11.64 1.27
CA VAL A 34 12.73 12.14 1.85
C VAL A 34 13.93 11.93 0.91
N THR A 35 14.02 10.79 0.22
CA THR A 35 15.24 10.44 -0.55
C THR A 35 15.12 10.63 -2.05
N ARG A 36 13.89 10.75 -2.60
CA ARG A 36 13.61 10.69 -4.04
C ARG A 36 12.85 11.92 -4.55
N GLY A 37 13.25 13.11 -4.10
CA GLY A 37 12.72 14.37 -4.63
C GLY A 37 11.26 14.66 -4.26
N GLN A 38 10.85 14.35 -3.02
CA GLN A 38 9.55 14.80 -2.46
C GLN A 38 8.32 14.25 -3.20
N VAL A 39 8.39 13.00 -3.65
CA VAL A 39 7.28 12.26 -4.26
C VAL A 39 6.79 11.18 -3.31
N PHE A 40 5.47 11.02 -3.18
CA PHE A 40 4.88 9.91 -2.43
C PHE A 40 4.70 8.69 -3.34
N ALA A 41 5.03 7.49 -2.87
CA ALA A 41 4.87 6.26 -3.63
C ALA A 41 3.40 5.77 -3.72
N ASN A 42 2.66 5.88 -2.62
CA ASN A 42 1.28 5.47 -2.42
C ASN A 42 0.32 6.65 -2.39
N ALA A 43 0.69 7.77 -1.76
CA ALA A 43 -0.20 8.93 -1.60
C ALA A 43 -0.36 9.77 -2.89
N GLN A 44 -0.93 9.17 -3.93
CA GLN A 44 -1.12 9.81 -5.24
C GLN A 44 -1.97 11.08 -5.17
N THR A 45 -2.90 11.19 -4.21
CA THR A 45 -3.62 12.45 -3.96
C THR A 45 -2.67 13.61 -3.64
N GLY A 46 -1.61 13.36 -2.87
CA GLY A 46 -0.57 14.36 -2.57
C GLY A 46 0.21 14.74 -3.84
N ASN A 47 0.62 13.74 -4.63
CA ASN A 47 1.31 13.98 -5.90
C ASN A 47 0.45 14.76 -6.90
N ILE A 48 -0.87 14.52 -6.96
CA ILE A 48 -1.78 15.26 -7.84
C ILE A 48 -1.86 16.75 -7.43
N VAL A 49 -1.88 17.04 -6.13
CA VAL A 49 -1.85 18.42 -5.63
C VAL A 49 -0.51 19.08 -5.97
N LEU A 50 0.61 18.40 -5.75
CA LEU A 50 1.95 18.92 -6.07
C LEU A 50 2.15 19.12 -7.58
N LEU A 51 1.61 18.22 -8.41
CA LEU A 51 1.54 18.39 -9.85
C LEU A 51 0.79 19.66 -10.23
N GLY A 52 -0.41 19.88 -9.67
CA GLY A 52 -1.20 21.07 -9.94
C GLY A 52 -0.50 22.38 -9.53
N LEU A 53 0.19 22.36 -8.39
CA LEU A 53 0.99 23.49 -7.92
C LEU A 53 2.12 23.81 -8.91
N ASN A 54 2.90 22.81 -9.32
CA ASN A 54 4.02 23.02 -10.24
C ASN A 54 3.57 23.46 -11.64
N ILE A 55 2.41 22.98 -12.11
CA ILE A 55 1.80 23.46 -13.36
C ILE A 55 1.45 24.94 -13.24
N ALA A 56 0.83 25.35 -12.13
CA ALA A 56 0.43 26.74 -11.91
C ALA A 56 1.62 27.70 -11.80
N GLU A 57 2.74 27.24 -11.24
CA GLU A 57 3.99 28.00 -11.12
C GLU A 57 4.83 28.01 -12.41
N GLY A 58 4.46 27.21 -13.42
CA GLY A 58 5.22 27.08 -14.68
C GLY A 58 6.44 26.15 -14.60
N HIS A 59 6.56 25.36 -13.53
CA HIS A 59 7.62 24.38 -13.30
C HIS A 59 7.34 23.07 -14.07
N ILE A 60 7.56 23.12 -15.39
CA ILE A 60 7.22 22.00 -16.30
C ILE A 60 8.01 20.72 -16.01
N ARG A 61 9.29 20.85 -15.64
CA ARG A 61 10.14 19.69 -15.37
C ARG A 61 9.68 18.95 -14.11
N GLU A 62 9.40 19.70 -13.05
CA GLU A 62 8.89 19.22 -11.77
C GLU A 62 7.48 18.65 -11.94
N SER A 63 6.66 19.23 -12.82
CA SER A 63 5.34 18.67 -13.16
C SER A 63 5.47 17.25 -13.74
N LEU A 64 6.39 17.01 -14.68
CA LEU A 64 6.63 15.66 -15.21
C LEU A 64 7.11 14.69 -14.13
N TYR A 65 7.84 15.19 -13.14
CA TYR A 65 8.36 14.43 -12.02
C TYR A 65 7.25 13.82 -11.14
N TYR A 66 6.11 14.50 -10.99
CA TYR A 66 4.92 13.97 -10.32
C TYR A 66 3.99 13.18 -11.25
N LEU A 67 3.89 13.57 -12.52
CA LEU A 67 3.00 12.92 -13.49
C LEU A 67 3.41 11.46 -13.76
N LEU A 68 4.72 11.20 -13.89
CA LEU A 68 5.22 9.86 -14.23
C LEU A 68 4.89 8.80 -13.15
N PRO A 69 5.14 9.03 -11.85
CA PRO A 69 4.68 8.15 -10.78
C PRO A 69 3.15 7.92 -10.76
N ILE A 70 2.36 8.98 -10.97
CA ILE A 70 0.88 8.87 -11.05
C ILE A 70 0.47 7.94 -12.20
N ALA A 71 1.07 8.13 -13.38
CA ALA A 71 0.82 7.27 -14.54
C ALA A 71 1.25 5.83 -14.28
N ALA A 72 2.42 5.62 -13.66
CA ALA A 72 2.91 4.29 -13.28
C ALA A 72 1.96 3.59 -12.30
N PHE A 73 1.43 4.32 -11.31
CA PHE A 73 0.44 3.80 -10.37
C PHE A 73 -0.85 3.38 -11.09
N ALA A 74 -1.37 4.21 -12.00
CA ALA A 74 -2.54 3.87 -12.81
C ALA A 74 -2.31 2.63 -13.69
N LEU A 75 -1.13 2.52 -14.31
CA LEU A 75 -0.73 1.36 -15.09
C LEU A 75 -0.60 0.09 -14.23
N GLY A 76 -0.12 0.21 -12.98
CA GLY A 76 -0.07 -0.91 -12.04
C GLY A 76 -1.45 -1.45 -11.68
N ILE A 77 -2.43 -0.57 -11.49
CA ILE A 77 -3.84 -0.95 -11.31
C ILE A 77 -4.35 -1.72 -12.54
N LEU A 78 -4.16 -1.15 -13.74
CA LEU A 78 -4.59 -1.79 -14.99
C LEU A 78 -3.92 -3.15 -15.20
N PHE A 79 -2.64 -3.27 -14.84
CA PHE A 79 -1.90 -4.52 -14.91
C PHE A 79 -2.50 -5.61 -14.01
N VAL A 80 -2.84 -5.29 -12.76
CA VAL A 80 -3.49 -6.27 -11.86
C VAL A 80 -4.86 -6.69 -12.38
N GLU A 81 -5.66 -5.75 -12.89
CA GLU A 81 -6.98 -6.08 -13.44
C GLU A 81 -6.87 -6.92 -14.72
N TRP A 82 -5.91 -6.63 -15.59
CA TRP A 82 -5.63 -7.44 -16.78
C TRP A 82 -5.22 -8.87 -16.41
N ILE A 83 -4.33 -9.04 -15.43
CA ILE A 83 -3.94 -10.38 -14.96
C ILE A 83 -5.12 -11.12 -14.35
N ARG A 84 -5.90 -10.46 -13.49
CA ARG A 84 -7.09 -11.05 -12.88
C ARG A 84 -8.12 -11.49 -13.93
N ALA A 85 -8.28 -10.73 -15.01
CA ALA A 85 -9.16 -11.09 -16.11
C ALA A 85 -8.64 -12.30 -16.90
N ARG A 86 -7.33 -12.38 -17.14
CA ARG A 86 -6.71 -13.43 -17.96
C ARG A 86 -6.49 -14.76 -17.24
N PHE A 87 -6.32 -14.73 -15.91
CA PHE A 87 -5.92 -15.87 -15.08
C PHE A 87 -6.96 -16.22 -14.00
N ARG A 88 -8.25 -16.07 -14.31
CA ARG A 88 -9.38 -16.36 -13.39
C ARG A 88 -9.37 -17.76 -12.76
N GLU A 89 -8.71 -18.72 -13.39
CA GLU A 89 -8.68 -20.14 -12.98
C GLU A 89 -7.60 -20.45 -11.93
N TYR A 90 -6.66 -19.55 -11.67
CA TYR A 90 -5.65 -19.76 -10.62
C TYR A 90 -6.23 -19.49 -9.24
N SER A 91 -5.83 -20.29 -8.26
CA SER A 91 -6.15 -20.02 -6.85
C SER A 91 -5.69 -18.61 -6.48
N GLN A 92 -6.63 -17.81 -5.97
CA GLN A 92 -6.43 -16.41 -5.58
C GLN A 92 -5.24 -16.23 -4.61
N LEU A 93 -4.92 -17.26 -3.83
CA LEU A 93 -3.81 -17.23 -2.87
C LEU A 93 -2.44 -17.26 -3.57
N HIS A 94 -2.24 -18.13 -4.58
CA HIS A 94 -0.95 -18.26 -5.27
C HIS A 94 -0.57 -17.00 -6.03
N TRP A 95 -1.54 -16.33 -6.65
CA TRP A 95 -1.31 -15.06 -7.35
C TRP A 95 -0.82 -13.96 -6.39
N ARG A 96 -1.48 -13.81 -5.23
CA ARG A 96 -1.10 -12.81 -4.22
C ARG A 96 0.29 -13.06 -3.63
N GLN A 97 0.68 -14.33 -3.47
CA GLN A 97 2.04 -14.71 -3.07
C GLN A 97 3.09 -14.28 -4.11
N ILE A 98 2.82 -14.51 -5.41
CA ILE A 98 3.70 -14.08 -6.50
C ILE A 98 3.87 -12.56 -6.48
N VAL A 99 2.78 -11.81 -6.27
CA VAL A 99 2.83 -10.34 -6.16
C VAL A 99 3.76 -9.90 -5.06
N VAL A 100 3.58 -10.36 -3.82
CA VAL A 100 4.42 -9.93 -2.68
C VAL A 100 5.86 -10.37 -2.84
N PHE A 101 6.10 -11.54 -3.42
CA PHE A 101 7.46 -12.01 -3.73
C PHE A 101 8.18 -11.10 -4.73
N LEU A 102 7.50 -10.78 -5.85
CA LEU A 102 8.07 -9.90 -6.88
C LEU A 102 8.28 -8.48 -6.33
N GLU A 103 7.34 -7.97 -5.54
CA GLU A 103 7.47 -6.69 -4.85
C GLU A 103 8.70 -6.68 -3.92
N ALA A 104 8.87 -7.68 -3.06
CA ALA A 104 10.03 -7.78 -2.18
C ALA A 104 11.36 -7.77 -2.96
N LEU A 105 11.42 -8.47 -4.10
CA LEU A 105 12.58 -8.56 -4.98
C LEU A 105 12.85 -7.23 -5.71
N LEU A 106 11.82 -6.60 -6.27
CA LEU A 106 11.94 -5.34 -7.01
C LEU A 106 12.39 -4.20 -6.10
N LEU A 107 11.97 -4.19 -4.83
CA LEU A 107 12.40 -3.19 -3.85
C LEU A 107 13.85 -3.35 -3.38
N LEU A 108 14.56 -4.42 -3.77
CA LEU A 108 16.01 -4.49 -3.56
C LEU A 108 16.77 -3.56 -4.51
N LEU A 109 16.23 -3.26 -5.69
CA LEU A 109 16.93 -2.47 -6.70
C LEU A 109 17.20 -1.03 -6.23
N PRO A 110 16.22 -0.28 -5.68
CA PRO A 110 16.46 1.10 -5.24
C PRO A 110 17.52 1.26 -4.15
N ALA A 111 17.82 0.20 -3.37
CA ALA A 111 18.85 0.24 -2.34
C ALA A 111 20.27 0.50 -2.90
N PHE A 112 20.47 0.24 -4.19
CA PHE A 112 21.74 0.43 -4.90
C PHE A 112 21.69 1.56 -5.93
N MET A 113 20.57 2.27 -6.03
CA MET A 113 20.37 3.37 -6.98
C MET A 113 20.60 4.72 -6.28
N VAL A 114 21.67 5.41 -6.66
CA VAL A 114 22.08 6.69 -6.07
C VAL A 114 20.97 7.74 -6.18
N SER A 115 20.66 8.42 -5.07
CA SER A 115 19.69 9.52 -5.05
C SER A 115 20.08 10.69 -5.96
N GLY A 116 19.08 11.41 -6.46
CA GLY A 116 19.20 12.48 -7.45
C GLY A 116 19.21 11.97 -8.89
N ALA A 117 20.13 11.06 -9.24
CA ALA A 117 20.29 10.59 -10.62
C ALA A 117 19.17 9.62 -11.06
N TRP A 118 18.66 8.82 -10.13
CA TRP A 118 17.73 7.72 -10.41
C TRP A 118 16.34 7.92 -9.82
N ASP A 119 16.06 9.08 -9.25
CA ASP A 119 14.88 9.25 -8.41
C ASP A 119 13.58 9.08 -9.20
N THR A 120 13.51 9.57 -10.44
CA THR A 120 12.34 9.37 -11.32
C THR A 120 12.07 7.88 -11.55
N GLN A 121 13.11 7.10 -11.87
CA GLN A 121 13.00 5.67 -12.16
C GLN A 121 12.59 4.89 -10.90
N VAL A 122 13.17 5.24 -9.76
CA VAL A 122 12.82 4.65 -8.46
C VAL A 122 11.37 4.98 -8.10
N ASN A 123 10.92 6.23 -8.26
CA ASN A 123 9.55 6.63 -7.96
C ASN A 123 8.53 5.94 -8.89
N ILE A 124 8.84 5.79 -10.18
CA ILE A 124 8.02 5.02 -11.13
C ILE A 124 7.91 3.56 -10.69
N LEU A 125 9.04 2.92 -10.40
CA LEU A 125 9.08 1.51 -9.98
C LEU A 125 8.28 1.30 -8.69
N ILE A 126 8.56 2.08 -7.65
CA ILE A 126 7.91 1.93 -6.35
C ILE A 126 6.41 2.26 -6.47
N SER A 127 6.01 3.29 -7.20
CA SER A 127 4.59 3.62 -7.39
C SER A 127 3.83 2.52 -8.14
N PHE A 128 4.46 1.91 -9.16
CA PHE A 128 3.89 0.76 -9.86
C PHE A 128 3.73 -0.44 -8.92
N VAL A 129 4.78 -0.80 -8.17
CA VAL A 129 4.76 -1.90 -7.20
C VAL A 129 3.70 -1.68 -6.13
N CYS A 130 3.63 -0.47 -5.58
CA CYS A 130 2.62 -0.05 -4.63
C CYS A 130 1.21 -0.22 -5.19
N ALA A 131 0.94 0.24 -6.42
CA ALA A 131 -0.35 0.05 -7.09
C ALA A 131 -0.72 -1.43 -7.22
N VAL A 132 0.24 -2.27 -7.60
CA VAL A 132 0.02 -3.73 -7.69
C VAL A 132 -0.36 -4.31 -6.33
N GLN A 133 0.30 -3.87 -5.24
CA GLN A 133 -0.01 -4.28 -3.87
C GLN A 133 -1.43 -3.84 -3.46
N VAL A 134 -1.75 -2.55 -3.60
CA VAL A 134 -3.07 -1.98 -3.25
C VAL A 134 -4.18 -2.78 -3.91
N GLU A 135 -3.99 -3.06 -5.20
CA GLU A 135 -5.02 -3.64 -6.04
C GLU A 135 -5.15 -5.15 -5.84
N SER A 136 -4.08 -5.81 -5.41
CA SER A 136 -4.07 -7.22 -5.05
C SER A 136 -4.69 -7.47 -3.68
N PHE A 137 -4.53 -6.53 -2.73
CA PHE A 137 -4.97 -6.64 -1.34
C PHE A 137 -6.02 -5.58 -0.97
N ARG A 138 -7.18 -5.64 -1.63
CA ARG A 138 -8.32 -4.74 -1.38
C ARG A 138 -9.18 -5.11 -0.17
N LYS A 139 -8.88 -6.23 0.50
CA LYS A 139 -9.69 -6.78 1.59
C LYS A 139 -8.87 -7.19 2.78
N VAL A 140 -9.40 -6.89 3.96
CA VAL A 140 -8.87 -7.29 5.28
C VAL A 140 -10.02 -7.90 6.07
N ARG A 141 -9.88 -9.13 6.56
CA ARG A 141 -10.94 -9.85 7.28
C ARG A 141 -12.31 -9.79 6.56
N GLY A 142 -12.33 -9.96 5.25
CA GLY A 142 -13.55 -9.89 4.42
C GLY A 142 -14.13 -8.48 4.19
N GLN A 143 -13.54 -7.44 4.76
CA GLN A 143 -13.98 -6.04 4.62
C GLN A 143 -13.16 -5.33 3.54
N ASN A 144 -13.78 -4.43 2.77
CA ASN A 144 -13.08 -3.59 1.81
C ASN A 144 -12.31 -2.48 2.56
N ILE A 145 -11.15 -2.86 3.10
CA ILE A 145 -10.19 -1.98 3.75
C ILE A 145 -8.99 -1.87 2.81
N ALA A 146 -8.63 -0.63 2.46
CA ALA A 146 -7.47 -0.40 1.62
C ALA A 146 -6.19 -0.53 2.45
N THR A 147 -5.23 -1.33 2.00
CA THR A 147 -3.99 -1.59 2.74
C THR A 147 -3.01 -0.42 2.69
N THR A 148 -3.08 0.50 1.71
CA THR A 148 -2.12 1.61 1.61
C THR A 148 -2.78 2.99 1.53
N MET A 149 -4.12 3.07 1.48
CA MET A 149 -4.85 4.34 1.39
C MET A 149 -5.50 4.71 2.73
N CYS A 150 -4.94 5.69 3.43
CA CYS A 150 -5.45 6.12 4.74
C CYS A 150 -6.71 7.00 4.64
N THR A 151 -6.81 7.90 3.65
CA THR A 151 -7.90 8.87 3.54
C THR A 151 -9.27 8.17 3.40
N GLY A 152 -9.35 7.15 2.55
CA GLY A 152 -10.57 6.36 2.37
C GLY A 152 -10.94 5.61 3.65
N ASN A 153 -9.97 4.95 4.28
CA ASN A 153 -10.18 4.23 5.54
C ASN A 153 -10.66 5.16 6.65
N LEU A 154 -10.04 6.33 6.82
CA LEU A 154 -10.41 7.33 7.83
C LEU A 154 -11.84 7.84 7.60
N ARG A 155 -12.19 8.18 6.36
CA ARG A 155 -13.55 8.61 5.99
C ARG A 155 -14.57 7.53 6.35
N THR A 156 -14.35 6.30 5.87
CA THR A 156 -15.28 5.19 6.11
C THR A 156 -15.39 4.88 7.60
N ALA A 157 -14.28 4.85 8.34
CA ALA A 157 -14.30 4.62 9.79
C ALA A 157 -15.12 5.69 10.51
N THR A 158 -14.97 6.96 10.13
CA THR A 158 -15.69 8.09 10.71
C THR A 158 -17.19 8.02 10.40
N GLU A 159 -17.56 7.70 9.16
CA GLU A 159 -18.96 7.44 8.79
C GLU A 159 -19.55 6.27 9.60
N GLN A 160 -18.80 5.19 9.79
CA GLN A 160 -19.25 4.04 10.57
C GLN A 160 -19.41 4.36 12.07
N ILE A 161 -18.61 5.25 12.65
CA ILE A 161 -18.81 5.74 14.03
C ILE A 161 -20.20 6.36 14.17
N PHE A 162 -20.59 7.23 13.23
CA PHE A 162 -21.91 7.85 13.25
C PHE A 162 -23.03 6.81 13.25
N TYR A 163 -22.94 5.80 12.38
CA TYR A 163 -23.93 4.72 12.35
C TYR A 163 -23.93 3.85 13.60
N TYR A 164 -22.76 3.57 14.18
CA TYR A 164 -22.63 2.79 15.41
C TYR A 164 -23.32 3.49 16.58
N LEU A 165 -23.16 4.82 16.70
CA LEU A 165 -23.80 5.61 17.75
C LEU A 165 -25.35 5.61 17.65
N HIS A 166 -25.91 5.33 16.47
CA HIS A 166 -27.36 5.30 16.26
C HIS A 166 -27.95 3.88 16.29
N SER A 167 -27.20 2.88 15.84
CA SER A 167 -27.69 1.49 15.69
C SER A 167 -27.22 0.55 16.80
N HIS A 168 -26.17 0.89 17.54
CA HIS A 168 -25.50 0.06 18.55
C HIS A 168 -25.10 -1.35 18.08
N ASP A 169 -24.91 -1.55 16.77
CA ASP A 169 -24.50 -2.84 16.22
C ASP A 169 -23.03 -3.15 16.52
N ALA A 170 -22.79 -4.20 17.31
CA ALA A 170 -21.45 -4.66 17.67
C ALA A 170 -20.60 -5.11 16.45
N GLU A 171 -21.23 -5.51 15.33
CA GLU A 171 -20.49 -5.83 14.10
C GLU A 171 -19.85 -4.56 13.50
N THR A 172 -20.57 -3.44 13.52
CA THR A 172 -20.08 -2.13 13.07
C THR A 172 -18.88 -1.64 13.89
N GLY A 173 -18.89 -1.84 15.22
CA GLY A 173 -17.75 -1.51 16.09
C GLY A 173 -16.44 -2.19 15.69
N ARG A 174 -16.49 -3.50 15.36
CA ARG A 174 -15.32 -4.25 14.89
C ARG A 174 -14.79 -3.75 13.54
N ARG A 175 -15.67 -3.26 12.65
CA ARG A 175 -15.26 -2.68 11.36
C ARG A 175 -14.51 -1.38 11.55
N ILE A 176 -15.05 -0.49 12.39
CA ILE A 176 -14.40 0.80 12.73
C ILE A 176 -12.97 0.56 13.21
N LEU A 177 -12.80 -0.38 14.15
CA LEU A 177 -11.48 -0.70 14.70
C LEU A 177 -10.52 -1.15 13.59
N GLY A 178 -10.96 -2.05 12.70
CA GLY A 178 -10.12 -2.52 11.59
C GLY A 178 -9.64 -1.40 10.65
N TYR A 179 -10.48 -0.41 10.34
CA TYR A 179 -10.07 0.75 9.52
C TYR A 179 -9.03 1.62 10.25
N TYR A 180 -9.25 1.94 11.54
CA TYR A 180 -8.32 2.75 12.32
C TYR A 180 -7.01 2.03 12.63
N GLU A 181 -7.06 0.71 12.86
CA GLU A 181 -5.87 -0.13 12.99
C GLU A 181 -4.99 0.01 11.75
N MET A 182 -5.54 -0.09 10.54
CA MET A 182 -4.75 0.09 9.32
C MET A 182 -4.18 1.51 9.18
N VAL A 183 -4.95 2.55 9.52
CA VAL A 183 -4.41 3.93 9.55
C VAL A 183 -3.26 4.05 10.54
N LEU A 184 -3.37 3.45 11.73
CA LEU A 184 -2.31 3.43 12.73
C LEU A 184 -1.07 2.70 12.23
N PHE A 185 -1.21 1.50 11.66
CA PHE A 185 -0.08 0.75 11.09
C PHE A 185 0.63 1.50 9.98
N PHE A 186 -0.10 2.26 9.17
CA PHE A 186 0.48 3.12 8.15
C PHE A 186 1.32 4.24 8.78
N ILE A 187 0.78 4.91 9.80
CA ILE A 187 1.50 5.97 10.54
C ILE A 187 2.76 5.40 11.20
N LEU A 188 2.68 4.22 11.82
CA LEU A 188 3.83 3.54 12.41
C LEU A 188 4.89 3.21 11.35
N GLY A 189 4.46 2.77 10.16
CA GLY A 189 5.34 2.53 9.02
C GLY A 189 6.04 3.79 8.53
N ALA A 190 5.29 4.89 8.39
CA ALA A 190 5.84 6.19 8.03
C ALA A 190 6.85 6.70 9.07
N ALA A 191 6.53 6.58 10.37
CA ALA A 191 7.42 6.99 11.45
C ALA A 191 8.70 6.14 11.49
N ALA A 192 8.57 4.81 11.39
CA ALA A 192 9.71 3.91 11.28
C ALA A 192 10.55 4.24 10.03
N GLY A 193 9.88 4.54 8.92
CA GLY A 193 10.52 4.93 7.68
C GLY A 193 11.29 6.22 7.77
N ALA A 194 10.79 7.22 8.49
CA ALA A 194 11.50 8.46 8.75
C ALA A 194 12.80 8.20 9.53
N VAL A 195 12.71 7.44 10.62
CA VAL A 195 13.86 7.13 11.49
C VAL A 195 14.91 6.30 10.75
N LEU A 196 14.49 5.23 10.08
CA LEU A 196 15.41 4.34 9.37
C LEU A 196 16.01 5.00 8.14
N THR A 197 15.26 5.83 7.41
CA THR A 197 15.78 6.57 6.27
C THR A 197 16.78 7.64 6.69
N ALA A 198 16.57 8.29 7.84
CA ALA A 198 17.57 9.21 8.40
C ALA A 198 18.90 8.52 8.76
N GLN A 199 18.87 7.24 9.13
CA GLN A 199 20.06 6.48 9.52
C GLN A 199 20.74 5.74 8.36
N PHE A 200 19.96 5.20 7.43
CA PHE A 200 20.42 4.28 6.38
C PHE A 200 20.27 4.83 4.96
N ALA A 201 19.70 6.02 4.79
CA ALA A 201 19.48 6.67 3.50
C ALA A 201 18.78 5.73 2.49
N GLU A 202 19.31 5.59 1.26
CA GLU A 202 18.74 4.75 0.21
C GLU A 202 18.62 3.28 0.62
N LYS A 203 19.49 2.80 1.52
CA LYS A 203 19.49 1.40 1.98
C LYS A 203 18.34 1.10 2.94
N SER A 204 17.63 2.10 3.45
CA SER A 204 16.50 1.88 4.35
C SER A 204 15.35 1.10 3.68
N ILE A 205 15.26 1.14 2.34
CA ILE A 205 14.27 0.35 1.60
C ILE A 205 14.45 -1.17 1.78
N LEU A 206 15.63 -1.64 2.17
CA LEU A 206 15.86 -3.07 2.46
C LEU A 206 15.01 -3.56 3.64
N PHE A 207 14.64 -2.68 4.57
CA PHE A 207 13.71 -3.01 5.65
C PHE A 207 12.29 -3.25 5.11
N CYS A 208 11.84 -2.48 4.11
CA CYS A 208 10.58 -2.76 3.40
C CYS A 208 10.61 -4.14 2.73
N SER A 209 11.69 -4.45 1.99
CA SER A 209 11.88 -5.78 1.38
C SER A 209 11.87 -6.90 2.42
N ALA A 210 12.50 -6.70 3.58
CA ALA A 210 12.49 -7.67 4.67
C ALA A 210 11.09 -7.87 5.26
N MET A 211 10.34 -6.79 5.50
CA MET A 211 8.94 -6.86 5.97
C MET A 211 8.04 -7.60 4.99
N LEU A 212 8.21 -7.35 3.68
CA LEU A 212 7.49 -8.07 2.63
C LEU A 212 7.92 -9.54 2.54
N GLY A 213 9.19 -9.85 2.80
CA GLY A 213 9.65 -11.22 2.95
C GLY A 213 8.94 -11.95 4.10
N VAL A 214 8.82 -11.31 5.27
CA VAL A 214 8.05 -11.85 6.40
C VAL A 214 6.58 -12.03 6.03
N ALA A 215 5.98 -11.04 5.37
CA ALA A 215 4.61 -11.12 4.85
C ALA A 215 4.43 -12.31 3.89
N PHE A 216 5.35 -12.50 2.95
CA PHE A 216 5.35 -13.62 2.01
C PHE A 216 5.43 -14.97 2.73
N PHE A 217 6.38 -15.16 3.64
CA PHE A 217 6.50 -16.41 4.40
C PHE A 217 5.27 -16.67 5.28
N SER A 218 4.66 -15.62 5.84
CA SER A 218 3.43 -15.75 6.63
C SER A 218 2.25 -16.31 5.83
N MET A 219 2.21 -16.09 4.51
CA MET A 219 1.16 -16.67 3.66
C MET A 219 1.27 -18.19 3.47
N PHE A 220 2.41 -18.82 3.80
CA PHE A 220 2.56 -20.27 3.78
C PHE A 220 2.22 -20.93 5.12
N MET A 221 2.24 -20.15 6.20
CA MET A 221 1.79 -20.62 7.51
C MET A 221 0.25 -20.64 7.48
N LYS A 222 -0.35 -21.83 7.56
CA LYS A 222 -1.79 -21.93 7.82
C LYS A 222 -2.08 -21.21 9.15
N GLU A 223 -3.04 -20.29 9.17
CA GLU A 223 -3.62 -19.82 10.43
C GLU A 223 -4.13 -21.07 11.16
N VAL A 224 -3.45 -21.40 12.28
CA VAL A 224 -3.82 -22.50 13.20
C VAL A 224 -5.02 -22.07 14.02
#